data_AF-V6SHV7-F1
#
_entry.id   AF-V6SHV7-F1
#
_cell.length_a   1.000
_cell.length_b   1.000
_cell.length_c   1.000
_cell.angle_alpha   90.00
_cell.angle_beta   90.00
_cell.angle_gamma   90.00
#
_symmetry.space_group_name_H-M   'P 1'
#
loop_
_entity.id
_entity.type
_entity.pdbx_description
1 polymer ?
#
loop_
_entity_poly.entity_id
_entity_poly.type
_entity_poly.pdbx_seq_one_letter_code
_entity_poly.pdbx_strand_id
1 'polypeptide(L)'
;MRKLILPFVFALFFSYANVFGQARSELNFGLVGANYEIPVHEDITIAPGVGTDLDFDWLNLGVKANYYFDNVFGISDDAWDVYGGANLGYAIFTGDHDNNDNDDDINLGLHAGGRWFWNDKWGVYLELAGGSTSGFSPGIGLTVKL
;
A
#
# COMPACT_ATOMS: atom_id res chain seq x y z
N MET A 1 13.10 -15.59 -41.16
CA MET A 1 13.58 -15.83 -39.77
C MET A 1 12.64 -15.11 -38.83
N ARG A 2 11.90 -15.87 -38.01
CA ARG A 2 10.93 -15.38 -37.01
C ARG A 2 11.68 -14.85 -35.79
N LYS A 3 11.22 -13.73 -35.22
CA LYS A 3 11.22 -13.49 -33.77
C LYS A 3 9.90 -12.79 -33.39
N LEU A 4 8.95 -13.63 -32.97
CA LEU A 4 7.87 -13.29 -32.04
C LEU A 4 8.48 -13.05 -30.64
N ILE A 5 7.65 -12.60 -29.67
CA ILE A 5 7.86 -12.49 -28.21
C ILE A 5 8.12 -11.00 -27.83
N LEU A 6 7.27 -10.23 -27.12
CA LEU A 6 6.30 -10.53 -26.05
C LEU A 6 5.44 -9.27 -25.71
N PRO A 7 4.10 -9.26 -25.87
CA PRO A 7 3.24 -8.49 -24.97
C PRO A 7 2.58 -9.51 -24.02
N PHE A 8 3.21 -9.79 -22.88
CA PHE A 8 2.78 -10.85 -21.94
C PHE A 8 2.67 -10.35 -20.50
N VAL A 9 2.32 -9.08 -20.29
CA VAL A 9 2.09 -8.59 -18.91
C VAL A 9 0.67 -8.06 -18.70
N PHE A 10 -0.17 -7.97 -19.75
CA PHE A 10 -1.51 -7.37 -19.61
C PHE A 10 -2.68 -8.35 -19.72
N ALA A 11 -2.42 -9.67 -19.73
CA ALA A 11 -3.47 -10.68 -19.93
C ALA A 11 -3.25 -11.89 -19.03
N LEU A 12 -3.33 -11.69 -17.71
CA LEU A 12 -3.38 -12.79 -16.76
C LEU A 12 -4.53 -12.55 -15.78
N PHE A 13 -5.64 -13.23 -16.09
CA PHE A 13 -6.62 -13.78 -15.14
C PHE A 13 -7.56 -12.82 -14.38
N PHE A 14 -8.52 -12.24 -15.10
CA PHE A 14 -9.85 -11.96 -14.52
C PHE A 14 -10.68 -13.25 -14.46
N SER A 15 -10.35 -14.13 -13.51
CA SER A 15 -11.23 -15.22 -13.11
C SER A 15 -11.95 -14.74 -11.84
N TYR A 16 -13.17 -14.21 -11.99
CA TYR A 16 -14.03 -13.92 -10.85
C TYR A 16 -14.49 -15.25 -10.22
N ALA A 17 -13.71 -15.78 -9.27
CA ALA A 17 -14.23 -16.71 -8.29
C ALA A 17 -14.75 -15.88 -7.11
N ASN A 18 -16.03 -16.05 -6.78
CA ASN A 18 -16.64 -15.47 -5.58
C ASN A 18 -16.24 -16.34 -4.38
N VAL A 19 -14.96 -16.35 -4.04
CA VAL A 19 -14.52 -16.68 -2.68
C VAL A 19 -14.53 -15.36 -1.91
N PHE A 20 -14.82 -15.38 -0.62
CA PHE A 20 -14.82 -14.20 0.25
C PHE A 20 -13.43 -13.54 0.25
N GLY A 21 -13.17 -12.68 -0.75
CA GLY A 21 -11.89 -11.99 -0.91
C GLY A 21 -11.77 -10.92 0.17
N GLN A 22 -10.68 -11.00 0.94
CA GLN A 22 -10.36 -10.03 1.99
C GLN A 22 -9.82 -8.73 1.39
N ALA A 23 -9.10 -8.87 0.28
CA ALA A 23 -8.69 -7.74 -0.53
C ALA A 23 -9.92 -7.00 -1.05
N ARG A 24 -9.98 -5.71 -0.73
CA ARG A 24 -11.08 -4.83 -1.11
C ARG A 24 -10.58 -3.43 -1.37
N SER A 25 -11.45 -2.62 -1.95
CA SER A 25 -11.15 -1.22 -2.19
C SER A 25 -11.25 -0.44 -0.89
N GLU A 26 -10.16 0.18 -0.50
CA GLU A 26 -10.06 0.94 0.76
C GLU A 26 -9.32 2.25 0.55
N LEU A 27 -9.74 3.28 1.27
CA LEU A 27 -9.01 4.54 1.32
C LEU A 27 -8.40 4.69 2.70
N ASN A 28 -7.08 4.87 2.73
CA ASN A 28 -6.30 4.94 3.96
C ASN A 28 -5.75 6.34 4.15
N PHE A 29 -5.94 6.86 5.35
CA PHE A 29 -5.48 8.18 5.78
C PHE A 29 -4.59 8.01 7.01
N GLY A 30 -3.28 8.01 6.79
CA GLY A 30 -2.28 8.06 7.84
C GLY A 30 -1.97 9.49 8.26
N LEU A 31 -1.19 9.63 9.33
CA LEU A 31 -0.75 10.94 9.84
C LEU A 31 -0.02 11.78 8.79
N VAL A 32 0.74 11.13 7.91
CA VAL A 32 1.64 11.78 6.96
C VAL A 32 1.41 11.28 5.53
N GLY A 33 0.25 10.71 5.23
CA GLY A 33 -0.02 10.26 3.86
C GLY A 33 -1.36 9.57 3.68
N ALA A 34 -1.69 9.34 2.42
CA ALA A 34 -2.89 8.63 2.02
C ALA A 34 -2.59 7.66 0.88
N ASN A 35 -3.31 6.55 0.85
CA ASN A 35 -3.23 5.58 -0.25
C ASN A 35 -4.60 4.96 -0.51
N TYR A 36 -4.80 4.53 -1.76
CA TYR A 36 -6.03 3.90 -2.21
C TYR A 36 -5.75 2.48 -2.63
N GLU A 37 -6.34 1.51 -1.93
CA GLU A 37 -6.15 0.09 -2.21
C GLU A 37 -7.07 -0.37 -3.35
N ILE A 38 -6.49 -1.13 -4.27
CA ILE A 38 -7.17 -1.71 -5.41
C ILE A 38 -6.99 -3.22 -5.31
N PRO A 39 -8.07 -4.00 -5.12
CA PRO A 39 -7.97 -5.46 -5.12
C PRO A 39 -7.59 -5.95 -6.51
N VAL A 40 -6.52 -6.74 -6.57
CA VAL A 40 -6.02 -7.37 -7.81
C VAL A 40 -6.09 -8.90 -7.74
N HIS A 41 -6.24 -9.45 -6.53
CA HIS A 41 -6.48 -10.86 -6.23
C HIS A 41 -7.36 -10.95 -4.97
N GLU A 42 -7.90 -12.12 -4.65
CA GLU A 42 -8.72 -12.38 -3.45
C GLU A 42 -8.03 -11.97 -2.13
N ASP A 43 -6.71 -12.07 -2.09
CA ASP A 43 -5.85 -11.77 -0.92
C ASP A 43 -4.80 -10.70 -1.22
N ILE A 44 -4.84 -10.04 -2.40
CA ILE A 44 -3.80 -9.07 -2.80
C ILE A 44 -4.43 -7.76 -3.23
N THR A 45 -3.93 -6.66 -2.65
CA THR A 45 -4.20 -5.30 -3.12
C THR A 45 -2.93 -4.63 -3.61
N ILE A 46 -3.10 -3.70 -4.55
CA ILE A 46 -2.08 -2.72 -4.93
C ILE A 46 -2.61 -1.35 -4.51
N ALA A 47 -1.81 -0.58 -3.79
CA ALA A 47 -2.21 0.72 -3.27
C ALA A 47 -1.26 1.84 -3.69
N PRO A 48 -1.54 2.57 -4.79
CA PRO A 48 -0.88 3.85 -5.04
C PRO A 48 -1.16 4.82 -3.89
N GLY A 49 -0.16 5.61 -3.54
CA GLY A 49 -0.23 6.53 -2.42
C GLY A 49 0.69 7.72 -2.57
N VAL A 50 0.38 8.72 -1.75
CA VAL A 50 1.17 9.93 -1.56
C VAL A 50 1.38 10.13 -0.07
N GLY A 51 2.57 10.55 0.31
CA GLY A 51 2.90 10.89 1.68
C GLY A 51 3.82 12.08 1.74
N THR A 52 4.09 12.50 2.96
CA THR A 52 5.03 13.54 3.30
C THR A 52 5.73 13.15 4.60
N ASP A 53 6.65 13.96 5.06
CA ASP A 53 7.24 13.87 6.39
C ASP A 53 6.54 14.85 7.35
N LEU A 54 6.86 14.78 8.64
CA LEU A 54 6.22 15.64 9.65
C LEU A 54 6.59 17.12 9.47
N ASP A 55 7.71 17.40 8.81
CA ASP A 55 8.21 18.74 8.55
C ASP A 55 7.73 19.29 7.19
N PHE A 56 7.02 18.49 6.38
CA PHE A 56 6.48 18.82 5.06
C PHE A 56 7.53 19.22 4.01
N ASP A 57 8.78 18.85 4.23
CA ASP A 57 9.89 19.13 3.32
C ASP A 57 10.01 18.09 2.19
N TRP A 58 9.32 16.96 2.33
CA TRP A 58 9.36 15.86 1.37
C TRP A 58 7.97 15.52 0.85
N LEU A 59 7.85 15.38 -0.46
CA LEU A 59 6.70 14.74 -1.11
C LEU A 59 7.10 13.35 -1.56
N ASN A 60 6.41 12.32 -1.04
CA ASN A 60 6.64 10.95 -1.42
C ASN A 60 5.50 10.43 -2.28
N LEU A 61 5.82 9.86 -3.44
CA LEU A 61 4.86 9.15 -4.29
C LEU A 61 5.26 7.69 -4.33
N GLY A 62 4.30 6.78 -4.19
CA GLY A 62 4.65 5.36 -4.24
C GLY A 62 3.46 4.43 -4.41
N VAL A 63 3.78 3.15 -4.31
CA VAL A 63 2.83 2.05 -4.41
C VAL A 63 3.16 1.00 -3.37
N LYS A 64 2.12 0.43 -2.76
CA LYS A 64 2.19 -0.77 -1.92
C LYS A 64 1.61 -1.95 -2.66
N ALA A 65 2.14 -3.13 -2.38
CA ALA A 65 1.44 -4.39 -2.60
C ALA A 65 1.21 -5.03 -1.23
N ASN A 66 -0.05 -5.31 -0.89
CA ASN A 66 -0.43 -5.96 0.36
C ASN A 66 -0.90 -7.39 0.07
N TYR A 67 -0.46 -8.33 0.89
CA TYR A 67 -1.04 -9.67 0.98
C TYR A 67 -1.75 -9.81 2.32
N TYR A 68 -3.00 -10.26 2.29
CA TYR A 68 -3.85 -10.47 3.46
C TYR A 68 -3.66 -11.91 3.96
N PHE A 69 -3.29 -12.05 5.24
CA PHE A 69 -2.94 -13.31 5.87
C PHE A 69 -4.09 -13.91 6.69
N ASP A 70 -5.28 -13.31 6.68
CA ASP A 70 -6.38 -13.72 7.56
C ASP A 70 -6.84 -15.16 7.26
N ASN A 71 -6.78 -15.57 5.98
CA ASN A 71 -6.97 -16.98 5.60
C ASN A 71 -5.92 -17.92 6.23
N VAL A 72 -4.67 -17.48 6.34
CA VAL A 72 -3.57 -18.25 6.95
C VAL A 72 -3.72 -18.32 8.47
N PHE A 73 -4.19 -17.24 9.10
CA PHE A 73 -4.42 -17.17 10.54
C PHE A 73 -5.80 -17.69 10.98
N GLY A 74 -6.67 -18.06 10.03
CA GLY A 74 -8.02 -18.52 10.32
C GLY A 74 -8.92 -17.43 10.91
N ILE A 75 -8.62 -16.17 10.60
CA ILE A 75 -9.45 -15.02 11.00
C ILE A 75 -10.67 -15.01 10.07
N SER A 76 -11.84 -15.30 10.64
CA SER A 76 -13.12 -15.31 9.93
C SER A 76 -14.00 -14.11 10.27
N ASP A 77 -13.48 -13.16 11.02
CA ASP A 77 -14.17 -11.95 11.43
C ASP A 77 -13.83 -10.82 10.45
N ASP A 78 -14.84 -10.34 9.70
CA ASP A 78 -14.71 -9.24 8.73
C ASP A 78 -14.31 -7.89 9.35
N ALA A 79 -14.30 -7.82 10.69
CA ALA A 79 -13.84 -6.67 11.44
C ALA A 79 -12.30 -6.56 11.50
N TRP A 80 -11.56 -7.64 11.29
CA TRP A 80 -10.10 -7.64 11.42
C TRP A 80 -9.42 -8.04 10.12
N ASP A 81 -8.32 -7.37 9.82
CA ASP A 81 -7.43 -7.78 8.73
C ASP A 81 -5.97 -7.70 9.16
N VAL A 82 -5.20 -8.73 8.85
CA VAL A 82 -3.76 -8.78 9.08
C VAL A 82 -3.07 -8.90 7.73
N TYR A 83 -2.28 -7.90 7.38
CA TYR A 83 -1.62 -7.84 6.09
C TYR A 83 -0.13 -7.58 6.22
N GLY A 84 0.58 -7.87 5.16
CA GLY A 84 1.98 -7.50 5.00
C GLY A 84 2.36 -7.53 3.54
N GLY A 85 3.49 -6.92 3.22
CA GLY A 85 3.85 -6.72 1.84
C GLY A 85 5.07 -5.85 1.66
N ALA A 86 5.14 -5.25 0.47
CA ALA A 86 6.25 -4.42 0.04
C ALA A 86 5.75 -3.06 -0.44
N ASN A 87 6.59 -2.06 -0.26
CA ASN A 87 6.37 -0.70 -0.75
C ASN A 87 7.54 -0.24 -1.63
N LEU A 88 7.20 0.50 -2.66
CA LEU A 88 8.13 1.18 -3.55
C LEU A 88 7.69 2.64 -3.66
N GLY A 89 8.59 3.58 -3.41
CA GLY A 89 8.30 5.01 -3.52
C GLY A 89 9.46 5.82 -4.04
N TYR A 90 9.15 7.06 -4.37
CA TYR A 90 10.08 8.08 -4.84
C TYR A 90 9.88 9.32 -3.98
N ALA A 91 10.95 9.81 -3.37
CA ALA A 91 10.92 11.00 -2.53
C ALA A 91 11.40 12.21 -3.33
N ILE A 92 10.61 13.29 -3.29
CA ILE A 92 10.89 14.57 -3.94
C ILE A 92 11.08 15.58 -2.83
N PHE A 93 12.26 16.20 -2.76
CA PHE A 93 12.53 17.28 -1.82
C PHE A 93 11.85 18.57 -2.29
N THR A 94 11.11 19.23 -1.39
CA THR A 94 10.36 20.47 -1.66
C THR A 94 10.77 21.63 -0.73
N GLY A 95 11.81 21.46 0.09
CA GLY A 95 12.31 22.50 1.00
C GLY A 95 13.05 23.64 0.31
N ASP A 96 13.03 24.83 0.94
CA ASP A 96 13.53 26.11 0.40
C ASP A 96 15.07 26.30 0.43
N HIS A 97 15.87 25.25 0.60
CA HIS A 97 17.33 25.38 0.70
C HIS A 97 18.08 25.03 -0.59
N ASP A 98 18.82 26.02 -1.08
CA ASP A 98 19.68 26.11 -2.27
C ASP A 98 20.96 25.24 -2.15
N ASN A 99 20.86 24.02 -1.62
CA ASN A 99 21.99 23.10 -1.48
C ASN A 99 21.89 21.95 -2.48
N ASN A 100 22.88 21.96 -3.38
CA ASN A 100 23.03 21.16 -4.59
C ASN A 100 23.47 19.71 -4.33
N ASP A 101 22.81 18.99 -3.41
CA ASP A 101 23.05 17.57 -3.09
C ASP A 101 21.70 16.80 -2.96
N ASN A 102 20.71 17.14 -3.78
CA ASN A 102 19.38 16.52 -3.77
C ASN A 102 19.40 15.21 -4.58
N ASP A 103 19.92 14.15 -3.98
CA ASP A 103 19.79 12.81 -4.55
C ASP A 103 18.34 12.34 -4.36
N ASP A 104 17.58 12.36 -5.46
CA ASP A 104 16.26 11.78 -5.54
C ASP A 104 16.32 10.28 -5.21
N ASP A 105 15.72 9.88 -4.09
CA ASP A 105 15.86 8.53 -3.57
C ASP A 105 14.67 7.62 -3.90
N ILE A 106 15.01 6.46 -4.48
CA ILE A 106 14.08 5.32 -4.62
C ILE A 106 14.03 4.60 -3.27
N ASN A 107 12.84 4.55 -2.71
CA ASN A 107 12.53 3.90 -1.45
C ASN A 107 11.94 2.52 -1.71
N LEU A 108 12.58 1.47 -1.22
CA LEU A 108 12.04 0.11 -1.23
C LEU A 108 12.02 -0.42 0.20
N GLY A 109 10.85 -0.88 0.63
CA GLY A 109 10.64 -1.40 1.97
C GLY A 109 9.70 -2.58 2.01
N LEU A 110 9.69 -3.24 3.16
CA LEU A 110 8.68 -4.22 3.53
C LEU A 110 7.84 -3.63 4.66
N HIS A 111 6.59 -4.06 4.76
CA HIS A 111 5.70 -3.66 5.83
C HIS A 111 4.80 -4.79 6.29
N ALA A 112 4.31 -4.66 7.50
CA ALA A 112 3.30 -5.52 8.11
C ALA A 112 2.37 -4.66 8.94
N GLY A 113 1.07 -4.89 8.83
CA GLY A 113 0.07 -4.09 9.49
C GLY A 113 -1.17 -4.88 9.87
N GLY A 114 -1.94 -4.28 10.77
CA GLY A 114 -3.23 -4.76 11.19
C GLY A 114 -4.27 -3.67 10.99
N ARG A 115 -5.50 -4.08 10.69
CA ARG A 115 -6.68 -3.23 10.56
C ARG A 115 -7.81 -3.75 11.42
N TRP A 116 -8.56 -2.81 11.98
CA TRP A 116 -9.77 -3.10 12.71
C TRP A 116 -10.90 -2.15 12.33
N PHE A 117 -12.03 -2.71 11.93
CA PHE A 117 -13.24 -2.00 11.56
C PHE A 117 -14.22 -2.01 12.72
N TRP A 118 -14.58 -0.82 13.19
CA TRP A 118 -15.60 -0.68 14.22
C TRP A 118 -17.02 -0.62 13.64
N ASN A 119 -17.15 -0.46 12.32
CA ASN A 119 -18.38 -0.60 11.57
C ASN A 119 -18.11 -1.00 10.11
N ASP A 120 -19.17 -1.20 9.32
CA ASP A 120 -19.09 -1.68 7.92
C ASP A 120 -18.33 -0.75 6.96
N LYS A 121 -17.97 0.47 7.38
CA LYS A 121 -17.28 1.46 6.56
C LYS A 121 -15.93 1.90 7.11
N TRP A 122 -15.83 2.09 8.41
CA TRP A 122 -14.70 2.78 9.01
C TRP A 122 -13.90 1.86 9.92
N GLY A 123 -12.59 1.96 9.79
CA GLY A 123 -11.63 1.25 10.59
C GLY A 123 -10.41 2.09 10.91
N VAL A 124 -9.59 1.57 11.80
CA VAL A 124 -8.24 2.05 12.09
C VAL A 124 -7.24 1.06 11.56
N TYR A 125 -6.06 1.54 11.20
CA TYR A 125 -4.94 0.69 10.84
C TYR A 125 -3.68 1.09 11.58
N LEU A 126 -2.82 0.10 11.81
CA LEU A 126 -1.46 0.28 12.28
C LEU A 126 -0.54 -0.53 11.37
N GLU A 127 0.50 0.10 10.86
CA GLU A 127 1.46 -0.49 9.95
C GLU A 127 2.88 -0.19 10.42
N LEU A 128 3.69 -1.24 10.53
CA LEU A 128 5.12 -1.18 10.77
C LEU A 128 5.84 -1.48 9.46
N ALA A 129 6.93 -0.77 9.20
CA ALA A 129 7.69 -0.90 7.97
C ALA A 129 9.19 -0.90 8.27
N GLY A 130 9.95 -1.59 7.43
CA GLY A 130 11.41 -1.69 7.51
C GLY A 130 12.06 -1.59 6.13
N GLY A 131 13.31 -1.11 6.09
CA GLY A 131 14.02 -0.73 4.87
C GLY A 131 13.99 0.78 4.64
N SER A 132 14.26 1.22 3.41
CA SER A 132 14.03 2.62 3.00
C SER A 132 12.55 2.76 2.67
N THR A 133 11.76 3.19 3.64
CA THR A 133 10.30 3.19 3.53
C THR A 133 9.81 4.49 2.92
N SER A 134 8.90 4.38 1.96
CA SER A 134 8.15 5.52 1.40
C SER A 134 7.43 6.28 2.51
N GLY A 135 7.43 7.62 2.51
CA GLY A 135 6.90 8.47 3.60
C GLY A 135 5.45 8.21 4.08
N PHE A 136 4.66 7.42 3.35
CA PHE A 136 3.33 6.95 3.78
C PHE A 136 3.35 5.56 4.50
N SER A 137 4.54 5.12 4.92
CA SER A 137 4.87 3.93 5.72
C SER A 137 6.13 4.18 6.56
N PRO A 138 6.21 3.70 7.82
CA PRO A 138 5.16 3.11 8.65
C PRO A 138 4.07 4.14 9.01
N GLY A 139 2.95 3.69 9.61
CA GLY A 139 1.92 4.64 10.01
C GLY A 139 0.78 4.07 10.82
N ILE A 140 0.10 4.96 11.54
CA ILE A 140 -1.21 4.73 12.14
C ILE A 140 -2.20 5.68 11.47
N GLY A 141 -3.43 5.22 11.25
CA GLY A 141 -4.41 6.02 10.53
C GLY A 141 -5.82 5.44 10.51
N LEU A 142 -6.68 6.15 9.77
CA LEU A 142 -8.03 5.71 9.48
C LEU A 142 -8.07 4.98 8.13
N THR A 143 -9.00 4.05 8.01
CA THR A 143 -9.30 3.35 6.76
C THR A 143 -10.80 3.37 6.50
N VAL A 144 -11.18 3.49 5.23
CA VAL A 144 -12.56 3.55 4.77
C VAL A 144 -12.78 2.48 3.70
N LYS A 145 -13.69 1.54 3.95
CA LYS A 145 -14.20 0.61 2.94
C LYS A 145 -15.07 1.38 1.93
N LEU A 146 -14.84 1.14 0.64
CA LEU A 146 -15.52 1.83 -0.47
C LEU A 146 -16.56 0.96 -1.18
#